data_AF-A0A0J9WNN5-F1
#
_entry.id   AF-A0A0J9WNN5-F1
#
_cell.length_a   1.000
_cell.length_b   1.000
_cell.length_c   1.000
_cell.angle_alpha   90.00
_cell.angle_beta   90.00
_cell.angle_gamma   90.00
#
_symmetry.space_group_name_H-M   'P 1'
#
loop_
_entity.id
_entity.type
_entity.pdbx_description
1 polymer ?
#
loop_
_entity_poly.entity_id
_entity_poly.type
_entity_poly.pdbx_seq_one_letter_code
_entity_poly.pdbx_strand_id
1 'polypeptide(L)'
;MSFQLAFRFQDEGELFDAVGKFYEKRHNEIKERGQPPFLNFLRTWTIQPGYDPMSRLRGNNLELKPSLIKRVRVYSQTSRNLPATPIVKGLVIRRAVPRLIALQSLGRVLRESFVSLESFSYSTYLSRRHDQERDFLQDPSTQLLPSLPETLKRFIYSKRPVLGLFNPRMSDINQTSLSLRFARAYHRFTELCVPPDLDSALFFNEIIARGKCDEARLEKLAMATRCLSQSSNQNTVTICLTLAARAAANMPRLRILEMWCS
;
A
#
# COMPACT_ATOMS: atom_id res chain seq x y z
N MET A 1 -3.61 -30.93 12.14
CA MET A 1 -2.45 -30.42 11.36
C MET A 1 -2.96 -29.32 10.46
N SER A 2 -2.69 -28.05 10.80
CA SER A 2 -3.21 -26.89 10.08
C SER A 2 -2.07 -26.22 9.34
N PHE A 3 -1.94 -26.51 8.05
CA PHE A 3 -1.09 -25.76 7.14
C PHE A 3 -1.85 -24.49 6.73
N GLN A 4 -1.42 -23.32 7.19
CA GLN A 4 -1.82 -22.04 6.61
C GLN A 4 -0.63 -21.45 5.89
N LEU A 5 -0.84 -21.27 4.58
CA LEU A 5 0.13 -20.84 3.59
C LEU A 5 0.86 -19.55 3.97
N ALA A 6 2.10 -19.47 3.46
CA ALA A 6 2.91 -18.27 3.33
C ALA A 6 2.09 -17.05 2.89
N PHE A 7 2.58 -15.84 3.16
CA PHE A 7 2.14 -14.60 2.49
C PHE A 7 2.41 -14.73 0.98
N ARG A 8 1.68 -15.61 0.30
CA ARG A 8 1.72 -15.77 -1.14
C ARG A 8 1.04 -14.53 -1.70
N PHE A 9 1.88 -13.56 -2.07
CA PHE A 9 1.68 -12.59 -3.14
C PHE A 9 1.21 -13.22 -4.48
N GLN A 10 0.88 -14.52 -4.50
CA GLN A 10 0.51 -15.35 -5.63
C GLN A 10 -0.98 -15.23 -5.96
N ASP A 11 -1.84 -14.95 -4.97
CA ASP A 11 -3.30 -14.79 -5.17
C ASP A 11 -3.64 -13.50 -5.96
N GLU A 12 -2.71 -12.55 -6.03
CA GLU A 12 -2.85 -11.38 -6.90
C GLU A 12 -2.63 -11.75 -8.38
N GLY A 13 -1.75 -12.72 -8.68
CA GLY A 13 -1.40 -13.11 -10.06
C GLY A 13 -2.58 -13.65 -10.87
N GLU A 14 -3.37 -14.55 -10.27
CA GLU A 14 -4.55 -15.14 -10.93
C GLU A 14 -5.67 -14.11 -11.18
N LEU A 15 -5.81 -13.13 -10.27
CA LEU A 15 -6.75 -12.01 -10.46
C LEU A 15 -6.27 -11.06 -11.56
N PHE A 16 -4.95 -10.83 -11.69
CA PHE A 16 -4.37 -10.03 -12.77
C PHE A 16 -4.51 -10.73 -14.13
N ASP A 17 -4.44 -12.06 -14.20
CA ASP A 17 -4.78 -12.80 -15.41
C ASP A 17 -6.25 -12.63 -15.77
N ALA A 18 -7.16 -12.65 -14.80
CA ALA A 18 -8.58 -12.42 -15.05
C ALA A 18 -8.89 -10.99 -15.52
N VAL A 19 -8.23 -9.99 -14.92
CA VAL A 19 -8.35 -8.57 -15.31
C VAL A 19 -7.68 -8.33 -16.67
N GLY A 20 -6.52 -8.94 -16.92
CA GLY A 20 -5.83 -8.92 -18.21
C GLY A 20 -6.71 -9.51 -19.31
N LYS A 21 -7.26 -10.70 -19.09
CA LYS A 21 -8.23 -11.37 -19.99
C LYS A 21 -9.50 -10.54 -20.19
N PHE A 22 -9.99 -9.85 -19.15
CA PHE A 22 -11.14 -8.94 -19.28
C PHE A 22 -10.83 -7.76 -20.21
N TYR A 23 -9.66 -7.13 -20.05
CA TYR A 23 -9.27 -6.02 -20.92
C TYR A 23 -8.89 -6.48 -22.33
N GLU A 24 -8.34 -7.68 -22.50
CA GLU A 24 -8.05 -8.30 -23.78
C GLU A 24 -9.33 -8.67 -24.54
N LYS A 25 -10.31 -9.28 -23.85
CA LYS A 25 -11.65 -9.52 -24.40
C LYS A 25 -12.30 -8.20 -24.85
N ARG A 26 -12.26 -7.17 -24.00
CA ARG A 26 -12.79 -5.84 -24.33
C ARG A 26 -12.04 -5.17 -25.48
N HIS A 27 -10.74 -5.39 -25.60
CA HIS A 27 -9.92 -4.91 -26.72
C HIS A 27 -10.34 -5.58 -28.04
N ASN A 28 -10.59 -6.88 -28.02
CA ASN A 28 -11.05 -7.64 -29.19
C ASN A 28 -12.47 -7.24 -29.60
N GLU A 29 -13.39 -7.07 -28.64
CA GLU A 29 -14.75 -6.57 -28.88
C GLU A 29 -14.77 -5.15 -29.49
N ILE A 30 -13.77 -4.31 -29.17
CA ILE A 30 -13.64 -2.95 -29.72
C ILE A 30 -13.00 -2.98 -31.12
N LYS A 31 -12.03 -3.87 -31.36
CA LYS A 31 -11.45 -4.14 -32.69
C LYS A 31 -12.51 -4.62 -33.68
N GLU A 32 -13.38 -5.53 -33.25
CA GLU A 32 -14.48 -6.06 -34.08
C GLU A 32 -15.52 -5.00 -34.46
N ARG A 33 -15.65 -3.92 -33.68
CA ARG A 33 -16.54 -2.78 -33.98
C ARG A 33 -15.93 -1.71 -34.89
N GLY A 34 -14.74 -1.95 -35.46
CA GLY A 34 -14.14 -1.06 -36.46
C GLY A 34 -13.69 0.31 -35.95
N GLN A 35 -13.52 0.50 -34.63
CA GLN A 35 -12.90 1.70 -34.08
C GLN A 35 -11.39 1.47 -33.85
N PRO A 36 -10.52 2.45 -34.20
CA PRO A 36 -9.08 2.21 -34.16
C PRO A 36 -8.59 2.04 -32.71
N PRO A 37 -7.73 1.03 -32.46
CA PRO A 37 -7.40 0.60 -31.10
C PRO A 37 -6.33 1.47 -30.44
N PHE A 38 -6.58 1.81 -29.17
CA PHE A 38 -5.70 1.79 -27.97
C PHE A 38 -4.17 1.99 -28.02
N LEU A 39 -3.56 2.48 -29.11
CA LEU A 39 -2.17 2.95 -29.09
C LEU A 39 -1.99 4.31 -28.37
N ASN A 40 -3.09 4.91 -27.89
CA ASN A 40 -3.07 6.17 -27.15
C ASN A 40 -2.81 6.04 -25.64
N PHE A 41 -2.67 4.84 -25.07
CA PHE A 41 -2.30 4.75 -23.65
C PHE A 41 -0.80 5.00 -23.40
N LEU A 42 0.04 4.73 -24.41
CA LEU A 42 1.47 5.05 -24.39
C LEU A 42 1.83 6.32 -25.18
N ARG A 43 1.01 6.75 -26.15
CA ARG A 43 1.27 7.96 -26.98
C ARG A 43 0.84 9.30 -26.40
N THR A 44 0.24 9.37 -25.21
CA THR A 44 -0.16 10.68 -24.64
C THR A 44 0.98 11.41 -23.94
N TRP A 45 2.24 11.00 -24.18
CA TRP A 45 3.43 11.56 -23.55
C TRP A 45 4.45 12.13 -24.54
N THR A 46 4.12 12.20 -25.83
CA THR A 46 4.86 12.98 -26.82
C THR A 46 3.90 14.00 -27.45
N ILE A 47 4.23 15.28 -27.27
CA ILE A 47 3.48 16.40 -27.83
C ILE A 47 3.59 16.29 -29.36
N GLN A 48 2.50 15.90 -30.03
CA GLN A 48 2.39 16.10 -31.47
C GLN A 48 2.05 17.58 -31.73
N PRO A 49 2.70 18.24 -32.71
CA PRO A 49 2.33 19.59 -33.10
C PRO A 49 0.90 19.54 -33.69
N GLY A 50 -0.03 20.25 -33.05
CA GLY A 50 -1.45 20.28 -33.39
C GLY A 50 -2.40 19.70 -32.31
N TYR A 51 -1.87 19.16 -31.21
CA TYR A 51 -2.69 18.66 -30.10
C TYR A 51 -2.88 19.74 -29.03
N ASP A 52 -4.09 20.29 -28.89
CA ASP A 52 -4.43 21.24 -27.82
C ASP A 52 -4.40 20.55 -26.44
N PRO A 53 -3.43 20.86 -25.56
CA PRO A 53 -3.27 20.23 -24.26
C PRO A 53 -4.45 20.51 -23.31
N MET A 54 -5.27 21.54 -23.60
CA MET A 54 -6.35 22.00 -22.72
C MET A 54 -7.63 21.16 -22.83
N SER A 55 -7.78 20.39 -23.90
CA SER A 55 -8.97 19.56 -24.14
C SER A 55 -9.20 18.48 -23.07
N ARG A 56 -8.15 18.05 -22.34
CA ARG A 56 -8.24 17.07 -21.25
C ARG A 56 -8.38 17.67 -19.85
N LEU A 57 -8.19 18.98 -19.70
CA LEU A 57 -8.41 19.68 -18.43
C LEU A 57 -9.89 20.05 -18.23
N ARG A 58 -10.67 20.10 -19.31
CA ARG A 58 -12.13 20.07 -19.23
C ARG A 58 -12.57 18.62 -19.10
N GLY A 59 -12.58 18.10 -17.87
CA GLY A 59 -13.54 17.05 -17.57
C GLY A 59 -14.90 17.54 -18.05
N ASN A 60 -15.66 16.71 -18.78
CA ASN A 60 -17.04 17.06 -19.09
C ASN A 60 -17.68 17.48 -17.77
N ASN A 61 -18.27 18.69 -17.72
CA ASN A 61 -19.04 19.11 -16.57
C ASN A 61 -19.95 17.94 -16.24
N LEU A 62 -19.78 17.35 -15.07
CA LEU A 62 -20.70 16.33 -14.58
C LEU A 62 -22.00 17.08 -14.34
N GLU A 63 -22.82 17.19 -15.37
CA GLU A 63 -24.19 17.66 -15.23
C GLU A 63 -24.85 16.65 -14.31
N LEU A 64 -25.09 17.09 -13.07
CA LEU A 64 -25.90 16.36 -12.12
C LEU A 64 -27.20 16.05 -12.84
N LYS A 65 -27.43 14.77 -13.17
CA LYS A 65 -28.68 14.34 -13.79
C LYS A 65 -29.83 14.93 -12.95
N PRO A 66 -30.85 15.55 -13.55
CA PRO A 66 -31.96 16.15 -12.79
C PRO A 66 -32.65 15.17 -11.83
N SER A 67 -32.52 13.86 -12.07
CA SER A 67 -32.95 12.79 -11.17
C SER A 67 -32.20 12.74 -9.83
N LEU A 68 -31.00 13.32 -9.73
CA LEU A 68 -30.27 13.55 -8.47
C LEU A 68 -30.62 14.90 -7.83
N ILE A 69 -31.10 15.87 -8.62
CA ILE A 69 -31.48 17.23 -8.18
C ILE A 69 -32.93 17.26 -7.66
N LYS A 70 -33.82 16.38 -8.15
CA LYS A 70 -35.15 16.16 -7.55
C LYS A 70 -35.08 15.34 -6.26
N ARG A 71 -34.33 15.84 -5.28
CA ARG A 71 -34.62 15.59 -3.87
C ARG A 71 -35.17 16.86 -3.24
N VAL A 72 -36.32 17.32 -3.75
CA VAL A 72 -37.29 17.95 -2.85
C VAL A 72 -37.80 16.81 -1.95
N ARG A 73 -37.03 16.49 -0.91
CA ARG A 73 -37.59 15.75 0.22
C ARG A 73 -38.05 16.81 1.19
N VAL A 74 -39.36 17.03 1.16
CA VAL A 74 -40.18 17.17 2.37
C VAL A 74 -39.45 16.43 3.51
N TYR A 75 -38.93 17.18 4.47
CA TYR A 75 -38.40 16.61 5.70
C TYR A 75 -39.60 16.08 6.49
N SER A 76 -40.10 14.91 6.11
CA SER A 76 -40.95 14.12 6.98
C SER A 76 -40.11 13.79 8.21
N GLN A 77 -40.49 14.34 9.36
CA GLN A 77 -39.95 14.07 10.70
C GLN A 77 -40.20 12.63 11.17
N THR A 78 -40.09 11.66 10.27
CA THR A 78 -39.97 10.25 10.63
C THR A 78 -38.49 10.00 10.87
N SER A 79 -38.12 9.67 12.11
CA SER A 79 -36.82 9.13 12.46
C SER A 79 -36.47 7.98 11.50
N ARG A 80 -35.76 8.30 10.42
CA ARG A 80 -35.19 7.27 9.55
C ARG A 80 -34.03 6.67 10.30
N ASN A 81 -34.36 5.68 11.14
CA ASN A 81 -33.37 4.75 11.67
C ASN A 81 -32.68 4.14 10.45
N LEU A 82 -31.43 4.55 10.22
CA LEU A 82 -30.59 3.87 9.26
C LEU A 82 -30.45 2.42 9.73
N PRO A 83 -30.50 1.44 8.83
CA PRO A 83 -30.29 0.06 9.22
C PRO A 83 -28.93 -0.06 9.91
N ALA A 84 -28.89 -0.81 11.01
CA ALA A 84 -27.64 -1.10 11.71
C ALA A 84 -26.64 -1.68 10.70
N THR A 85 -25.63 -0.89 10.36
CA THR A 85 -24.61 -1.30 9.39
C THR A 85 -23.53 -2.06 10.16
N PRO A 86 -23.11 -3.25 9.69
CA PRO A 86 -22.07 -3.99 10.36
C PRO A 86 -20.78 -3.16 10.44
N ILE A 87 -20.14 -3.20 11.61
CA ILE A 87 -18.88 -2.49 11.84
C ILE A 87 -17.81 -3.07 10.91
N VAL A 88 -17.16 -2.20 10.14
CA VAL A 88 -16.08 -2.62 9.25
C VAL A 88 -14.84 -2.96 10.08
N LYS A 89 -14.47 -4.24 10.10
CA LYS A 89 -13.29 -4.77 10.80
C LYS A 89 -12.06 -4.92 9.90
N GLY A 90 -12.23 -4.92 8.59
CA GLY A 90 -11.15 -5.11 7.63
C GLY A 90 -11.25 -4.14 6.46
N LEU A 91 -10.12 -3.56 6.06
CA LEU A 91 -10.03 -2.67 4.91
C LEU A 91 -8.86 -3.11 4.04
N VAL A 92 -9.10 -3.27 2.74
CA VAL A 92 -8.08 -3.63 1.76
C VAL A 92 -8.12 -2.61 0.63
N ILE A 93 -7.04 -1.87 0.47
CA ILE A 93 -6.83 -0.97 -0.66
C ILE A 93 -5.83 -1.64 -1.59
N ARG A 94 -6.30 -2.02 -2.78
CA ARG A 94 -5.52 -2.73 -3.79
C ARG A 94 -5.01 -1.79 -4.88
N ARG A 95 -3.87 -2.16 -5.45
CA ARG A 95 -3.22 -1.51 -6.60
C ARG A 95 -3.95 -1.81 -7.93
N ALA A 96 -5.22 -1.42 -8.06
CA ALA A 96 -5.97 -1.67 -9.30
C ALA A 96 -5.59 -0.70 -10.44
N VAL A 97 -5.21 0.53 -10.09
CA VAL A 97 -4.86 1.60 -11.03
C VAL A 97 -3.66 2.36 -10.45
N PRO A 98 -2.72 2.88 -11.27
CA PRO A 98 -1.62 3.72 -10.82
C PRO A 98 -2.10 5.12 -10.41
N ARG A 99 -2.92 5.17 -9.35
CA ARG A 99 -3.36 6.37 -8.66
C ARG A 99 -2.78 6.33 -7.25
N LEU A 100 -2.15 7.42 -6.86
CA LEU A 100 -1.71 7.61 -5.48
C LEU A 100 -2.89 8.13 -4.67
N ILE A 101 -3.03 7.61 -3.45
CA ILE A 101 -3.91 8.19 -2.44
C ILE A 101 -3.03 9.03 -1.54
N ALA A 102 -3.37 10.30 -1.36
CA ALA A 102 -2.71 11.14 -0.39
C ALA A 102 -2.85 10.50 1.00
N LEU A 103 -1.72 10.18 1.63
CA LEU A 103 -1.72 9.45 2.90
C LEU A 103 -2.32 10.25 4.06
N GLN A 104 -2.30 11.58 3.97
CA GLN A 104 -3.03 12.45 4.89
C GLN A 104 -4.56 12.21 4.80
N SER A 105 -5.12 12.15 3.59
CA SER A 105 -6.54 11.88 3.38
C SER A 105 -6.91 10.47 3.85
N LEU A 106 -6.06 9.49 3.55
CA LEU A 106 -6.24 8.12 4.03
C LEU A 106 -6.19 8.04 5.56
N GLY A 107 -5.21 8.70 6.18
CA GLY A 107 -5.10 8.77 7.64
C GLY A 107 -6.35 9.39 8.28
N ARG A 108 -6.88 10.47 7.70
CA ARG A 108 -8.13 11.07 8.15
C ARG A 108 -9.30 10.10 8.08
N VAL A 109 -9.47 9.40 6.96
CA VAL A 109 -10.51 8.39 6.78
C VAL A 109 -10.38 7.24 7.80
N LEU A 110 -9.17 6.75 8.03
CA LEU A 110 -8.93 5.69 9.02
C LEU A 110 -9.31 6.14 10.44
N ARG A 111 -8.96 7.36 10.80
CA ARG A 111 -9.23 7.94 12.12
C ARG A 111 -10.71 8.27 12.34
N GLU A 112 -11.39 8.83 11.34
CA GLU A 112 -12.75 9.35 11.47
C GLU A 112 -13.83 8.31 11.13
N SER A 113 -13.54 7.37 10.20
CA SER A 113 -14.55 6.45 9.67
C SER A 113 -14.29 4.97 10.03
N PHE A 114 -13.05 4.57 10.26
CA PHE A 114 -12.67 3.17 10.51
C PHE A 114 -12.11 2.96 11.93
N VAL A 115 -12.79 3.51 12.94
CA VAL A 115 -12.34 3.48 14.35
C VAL A 115 -12.18 2.08 14.95
N SER A 116 -12.91 1.09 14.43
CA SER A 116 -12.92 -0.29 14.94
C SER A 116 -12.17 -1.29 14.04
N LEU A 117 -11.29 -0.79 13.16
CA LEU A 117 -10.59 -1.60 12.18
C LEU A 117 -9.55 -2.51 12.84
N GLU A 118 -9.63 -3.81 12.58
CA GLU A 118 -8.70 -4.82 13.11
C GLU A 118 -7.67 -5.28 12.07
N SER A 119 -7.97 -5.14 10.78
CA SER A 119 -7.05 -5.45 9.69
C SER A 119 -7.03 -4.36 8.62
N PHE A 120 -5.84 -3.95 8.22
CA PHE A 120 -5.64 -3.00 7.14
C PHE A 120 -4.53 -3.46 6.20
N SER A 121 -4.84 -3.56 4.92
CA SER A 121 -3.88 -3.85 3.85
C SER A 121 -3.87 -2.71 2.83
N TYR A 122 -2.68 -2.16 2.61
CA TYR A 122 -2.45 -1.04 1.69
C TYR A 122 -1.40 -1.40 0.65
N SER A 123 -1.81 -1.33 -0.62
CA SER A 123 -1.00 -1.68 -1.78
C SER A 123 -0.99 -0.49 -2.74
N THR A 124 0.16 0.19 -2.92
CA THR A 124 0.35 1.39 -3.77
C THR A 124 1.53 1.35 -4.77
N TYR A 125 1.44 1.96 -5.94
CA TYR A 125 2.59 2.00 -6.86
C TYR A 125 3.71 2.90 -6.33
N LEU A 126 4.95 2.59 -6.73
CA LEU A 126 6.07 3.53 -6.60
C LEU A 126 5.76 4.80 -7.40
N SER A 127 6.15 5.95 -6.84
CA SER A 127 6.01 7.21 -7.54
C SER A 127 6.93 7.26 -8.76
N ARG A 128 6.50 8.01 -9.77
CA ARG A 128 7.24 8.14 -11.03
C ARG A 128 8.48 9.04 -10.89
N ARG A 129 8.49 9.92 -9.89
CA ARG A 129 9.55 10.90 -9.69
C ARG A 129 10.17 10.76 -8.30
N HIS A 130 11.48 10.98 -8.22
CA HIS A 130 12.25 10.88 -6.97
C HIS A 130 11.79 11.85 -5.88
N ASP A 131 11.45 13.09 -6.24
CA ASP A 131 10.92 14.12 -5.32
C ASP A 131 9.59 13.67 -4.71
N GLN A 132 8.67 13.18 -5.55
CA GLN A 132 7.37 12.67 -5.11
C GLN A 132 7.51 11.42 -4.25
N GLU A 133 8.45 10.52 -4.56
CA GLU A 133 8.71 9.33 -3.73
C GLU A 133 9.32 9.73 -2.37
N ARG A 134 10.22 10.71 -2.35
CA ARG A 134 10.82 11.22 -1.12
C ARG A 134 9.76 11.82 -0.21
N ASP A 135 8.93 12.71 -0.73
CA ASP A 135 7.87 13.37 0.02
C ASP A 135 6.85 12.32 0.50
N PHE A 136 6.51 11.37 -0.38
CA PHE A 136 5.66 10.24 -0.02
C PHE A 136 6.28 9.36 1.05
N LEU A 137 7.59 9.15 1.15
CA LEU A 137 8.19 8.28 2.18
C LEU A 137 8.17 8.90 3.58
N GLN A 138 8.07 10.23 3.68
CA GLN A 138 7.86 10.90 4.96
C GLN A 138 6.46 10.59 5.51
N ASP A 139 5.46 10.56 4.63
CA ASP A 139 4.03 10.47 4.97
C ASP A 139 3.59 9.18 5.68
N PRO A 140 4.08 7.95 5.38
CA PRO A 140 3.69 6.77 6.13
C PRO A 140 4.06 6.90 7.60
N SER A 141 5.20 7.54 7.87
CA SER A 141 5.75 7.70 9.21
C SER A 141 5.04 8.82 9.99
N THR A 142 4.63 9.91 9.32
CA THR A 142 4.05 11.12 9.95
C THR A 142 2.53 11.19 9.86
N GLN A 143 1.92 10.63 8.82
CA GLN A 143 0.48 10.71 8.54
C GLN A 143 -0.23 9.37 8.76
N LEU A 144 0.27 8.29 8.13
CA LEU A 144 -0.43 7.02 8.13
C LEU A 144 -0.35 6.29 9.47
N LEU A 145 0.87 5.99 9.94
CA LEU A 145 1.11 5.22 11.16
C LEU A 145 0.46 5.84 12.41
N PRO A 146 0.49 7.18 12.61
CA PRO A 146 -0.21 7.82 13.73
C PRO A 146 -1.73 7.82 13.60
N SER A 147 -2.27 7.64 12.39
CA SER A 147 -3.71 7.62 12.14
C SER A 147 -4.31 6.22 12.19
N LEU A 148 -3.49 5.18 12.37
CA LEU A 148 -3.97 3.81 12.51
C LEU A 148 -4.71 3.66 13.85
N PRO A 149 -5.93 3.08 13.83
CA PRO A 149 -6.72 2.90 15.04
C PRO A 149 -6.02 1.94 16.02
N GLU A 150 -6.24 2.12 17.32
CA GLU A 150 -5.65 1.27 18.37
C GLU A 150 -6.14 -0.17 18.31
N THR A 151 -7.31 -0.40 17.71
CA THR A 151 -7.90 -1.72 17.50
C THR A 151 -7.19 -2.52 16.41
N LEU A 152 -6.29 -1.90 15.64
CA LEU A 152 -5.63 -2.51 14.50
C LEU A 152 -4.59 -3.54 14.95
N LYS A 153 -4.82 -4.80 14.57
CA LYS A 153 -3.94 -5.93 14.90
C LYS A 153 -3.06 -6.33 13.71
N ARG A 154 -3.62 -6.30 12.50
CA ARG A 154 -2.93 -6.67 11.26
C ARG A 154 -2.72 -5.45 10.37
N PHE A 155 -1.46 -5.15 10.06
CA PHE A 155 -1.10 -4.10 9.12
C PHE A 155 -0.19 -4.65 8.02
N ILE A 156 -0.60 -4.48 6.76
CA ILE A 156 0.16 -4.92 5.60
C ILE A 156 0.37 -3.73 4.67
N TYR A 157 1.64 -3.40 4.40
CA TYR A 157 2.01 -2.37 3.45
C TYR A 157 2.85 -2.97 2.33
N SER A 158 2.45 -2.78 1.07
CA SER A 158 3.27 -3.18 -0.08
C SER A 158 3.39 -2.08 -1.13
N LYS A 159 4.55 -1.99 -1.76
CA LYS A 159 4.78 -1.20 -2.98
C LYS A 159 5.21 -2.09 -4.14
N ARG A 160 4.87 -1.66 -5.37
CA ARG A 160 5.42 -2.25 -6.60
C ARG A 160 5.78 -1.16 -7.60
N PRO A 161 6.83 -1.35 -8.40
CA PRO A 161 7.11 -0.49 -9.54
C PRO A 161 5.96 -0.55 -10.54
N VAL A 162 5.77 0.54 -11.28
CA VAL A 162 4.94 0.52 -12.49
C VAL A 162 5.79 -0.09 -13.61
N LEU A 163 5.33 -1.18 -14.21
CA LEU A 163 6.04 -1.85 -15.32
C LEU A 163 6.38 -0.84 -16.44
N GLY A 164 7.63 -0.87 -16.90
CA GLY A 164 8.12 0.00 -17.99
C GLY A 164 8.45 1.44 -17.60
N LEU A 165 8.41 1.80 -16.31
CA LEU A 165 8.86 3.11 -15.83
C LEU A 165 10.15 2.99 -15.02
N PHE A 166 10.98 4.03 -15.10
CA PHE A 166 12.25 4.13 -14.39
C PHE A 166 12.01 3.92 -12.89
N ASN A 167 12.68 2.93 -12.31
CA ASN A 167 12.59 2.67 -10.89
C ASN A 167 13.57 3.62 -10.19
N PRO A 168 13.11 4.63 -9.43
CA PRO A 168 14.01 5.54 -8.75
C PRO A 168 14.96 4.74 -7.86
N ARG A 169 16.27 4.94 -7.99
CA ARG A 169 17.24 4.35 -7.05
C ARG A 169 16.89 4.86 -5.64
N MET A 170 16.33 3.97 -4.83
CA MET A 170 15.87 4.25 -3.46
C MET A 170 16.99 4.66 -2.50
N SER A 171 18.26 4.56 -2.91
CA SER A 171 19.45 4.88 -2.12
C SER A 171 19.53 6.33 -1.64
N ASP A 172 18.81 7.25 -2.28
CA ASP A 172 18.98 8.69 -2.07
C ASP A 172 17.91 9.29 -1.15
N ILE A 173 17.00 8.46 -0.63
CA ILE A 173 15.89 8.91 0.21
C ILE A 173 16.15 8.53 1.67
N ASN A 174 15.92 9.48 2.59
CA ASN A 174 16.13 9.26 4.02
C ASN A 174 15.12 8.26 4.61
N GLN A 175 15.48 6.97 4.59
CA GLN A 175 14.69 5.85 5.11
C GLN A 175 14.71 5.77 6.65
N THR A 176 15.52 6.60 7.31
CA THR A 176 15.76 6.55 8.76
C THR A 176 14.48 6.76 9.56
N SER A 177 13.74 7.84 9.28
CA SER A 177 12.54 8.19 10.04
C SER A 177 11.45 7.13 9.93
N LEU A 178 11.26 6.58 8.73
CA LEU A 178 10.32 5.49 8.47
C LEU A 178 10.69 4.24 9.26
N SER A 179 11.95 3.82 9.15
CA SER A 179 12.47 2.60 9.80
C SER A 179 12.31 2.66 11.32
N LEU A 180 12.76 3.77 11.92
CA LEU A 180 12.67 3.98 13.37
C LEU A 180 11.22 4.02 13.87
N ARG A 181 10.31 4.69 13.14
CA ARG A 181 8.91 4.78 13.57
C ARG A 181 8.19 3.43 13.51
N PHE A 182 8.41 2.65 12.45
CA PHE A 182 7.87 1.30 12.38
C PHE A 182 8.48 0.39 13.45
N ALA A 183 9.79 0.48 13.70
CA ALA A 183 10.48 -0.26 14.76
C ALA A 183 10.01 0.15 16.17
N ARG A 184 9.46 1.35 16.35
CA ARG A 184 8.84 1.76 17.62
C ARG A 184 7.39 1.30 17.74
N ALA A 185 6.66 1.22 16.62
CA ALA A 185 5.25 0.87 16.62
C ALA A 185 4.97 -0.64 16.51
N TYR A 186 5.97 -1.49 16.24
CA TYR A 186 5.76 -2.92 15.96
C TYR A 186 4.94 -3.67 17.03
N HIS A 187 5.13 -3.32 18.31
CA HIS A 187 4.49 -3.97 19.45
C HIS A 187 2.95 -3.87 19.43
N ARG A 188 2.41 -2.88 18.70
CA ARG A 188 0.96 -2.65 18.54
C ARG A 188 0.27 -3.73 17.69
N PHE A 189 1.03 -4.43 16.85
CA PHE A 189 0.49 -5.36 15.86
C PHE A 189 0.70 -6.81 16.29
N THR A 190 -0.21 -7.69 15.87
CA THR A 190 0.00 -9.15 15.89
C THR A 190 0.62 -9.62 14.58
N GLU A 191 0.31 -8.95 13.47
CA GLU A 191 0.89 -9.23 12.16
C GLU A 191 1.27 -7.92 11.47
N LEU A 192 2.54 -7.82 11.06
CA LEU A 192 3.10 -6.63 10.45
C LEU A 192 3.87 -6.99 9.18
N CYS A 193 3.44 -6.44 8.04
CA CYS A 193 4.26 -6.34 6.84
C CYS A 193 4.64 -4.88 6.63
N VAL A 194 5.92 -4.57 6.82
CA VAL A 194 6.43 -3.20 6.72
C VAL A 194 6.59 -2.75 5.27
N PRO A 195 6.61 -1.43 4.99
CA PRO A 195 6.91 -0.93 3.65
C PRO A 195 8.26 -1.46 3.13
N PRO A 196 8.36 -1.81 1.83
CA PRO A 196 9.60 -2.36 1.26
C PRO A 196 10.75 -1.35 1.19
N ASP A 197 10.45 -0.05 1.34
CA ASP A 197 11.42 1.04 1.30
C ASP A 197 12.11 1.26 2.66
N LEU A 198 11.79 0.43 3.65
CA LEU A 198 12.35 0.50 4.99
C LEU A 198 13.77 -0.06 5.02
N ASP A 199 14.68 0.60 5.75
CA ASP A 199 16.03 0.09 5.98
C ASP A 199 15.97 -1.00 7.07
N SER A 200 16.10 -2.25 6.65
CA SER A 200 16.01 -3.41 7.55
C SER A 200 17.05 -3.36 8.67
N ALA A 201 18.27 -2.87 8.41
CA ALA A 201 19.31 -2.82 9.43
C ALA A 201 18.96 -1.78 10.51
N LEU A 202 18.48 -0.60 10.11
CA LEU A 202 18.03 0.42 11.07
C LEU A 202 16.82 -0.05 11.88
N PHE A 203 15.86 -0.71 11.24
CA PHE A 203 14.69 -1.24 11.94
C PHE A 203 15.08 -2.28 13.00
N PHE A 204 15.92 -3.25 12.66
CA PHE A 204 16.38 -4.26 13.62
C PHE A 204 17.26 -3.66 14.72
N ASN A 205 18.17 -2.74 14.39
CA ASN A 205 19.00 -2.08 15.39
C ASN A 205 18.18 -1.31 16.42
N GLU A 206 17.11 -0.62 16.01
CA GLU A 206 16.23 0.07 16.96
C GLU A 206 15.52 -0.93 17.90
N ILE A 207 15.06 -2.07 17.39
CA ILE A 207 14.47 -3.12 18.24
C ILE A 207 15.51 -3.70 19.21
N ILE A 208 16.75 -3.91 18.75
CA ILE A 208 17.84 -4.38 19.59
C ILE A 208 18.13 -3.37 20.71
N ALA A 209 18.23 -2.08 20.36
CA ALA A 209 18.53 -1.00 21.27
C ALA A 209 17.46 -0.81 22.35
N ARG A 210 16.17 -1.03 22.01
CA ARG A 210 15.07 -0.95 22.97
C ARG A 210 14.99 -2.15 23.92
N GLY A 211 15.67 -3.25 23.59
CA GLY A 211 15.63 -4.47 24.37
C GLY A 211 14.29 -5.21 24.25
N LYS A 212 14.13 -6.22 25.10
CA LYS A 212 12.96 -7.09 25.11
C LYS A 212 11.68 -6.32 25.46
N CYS A 213 10.62 -6.50 24.67
CA CYS A 213 9.32 -5.90 24.94
C CYS A 213 8.30 -7.00 25.25
N ASP A 214 8.04 -7.27 26.53
CA ASP A 214 7.14 -8.34 26.96
C ASP A 214 5.67 -8.08 26.60
N GLU A 215 5.30 -6.81 26.42
CA GLU A 215 3.97 -6.40 25.96
C GLU A 215 3.77 -6.57 24.44
N ALA A 216 4.85 -6.83 23.68
CA ALA A 216 4.76 -6.97 22.23
C ALA A 216 3.88 -8.16 21.86
N ARG A 217 2.85 -7.87 21.05
CA ARG A 217 1.90 -8.88 20.57
C ARG A 217 2.27 -9.48 19.22
N LEU A 218 3.39 -9.06 18.65
CA LEU A 218 3.79 -9.39 17.29
C LEU A 218 4.14 -10.87 17.16
N GLU A 219 3.36 -11.58 16.34
CA GLU A 219 3.56 -13.00 16.04
C GLU A 219 4.16 -13.21 14.65
N LYS A 220 3.88 -12.30 13.70
CA LYS A 220 4.38 -12.39 12.32
C LYS A 220 4.95 -11.06 11.86
N LEU A 221 6.20 -11.08 11.43
CA LEU A 221 6.88 -9.96 10.79
C LEU A 221 7.26 -10.35 9.37
N ALA A 222 6.90 -9.52 8.40
CA ALA A 222 7.23 -9.69 7.00
C ALA A 222 7.91 -8.40 6.47
N MET A 223 9.04 -8.53 5.79
CA MET A 223 9.72 -7.38 5.20
C MET A 223 10.53 -7.73 3.95
N ALA A 224 10.53 -6.81 2.99
CA ALA A 224 11.52 -6.83 1.92
C ALA A 224 12.84 -6.24 2.42
N THR A 225 13.97 -6.77 1.96
CA THR A 225 15.29 -6.25 2.25
C THR A 225 16.22 -6.35 1.05
N ARG A 226 17.05 -5.32 0.86
CA ARG A 226 18.10 -5.30 -0.17
C ARG A 226 19.28 -6.21 0.18
N CYS A 227 19.43 -6.57 1.45
CA CYS A 227 20.53 -7.42 1.93
C CYS A 227 20.47 -8.85 1.39
N LEU A 228 19.31 -9.29 0.90
CA LEU A 228 19.10 -10.60 0.28
C LEU A 228 19.12 -10.54 -1.26
N SER A 229 19.54 -9.41 -1.83
CA SER A 229 19.69 -9.27 -3.28
C SER A 229 20.86 -10.08 -3.82
N GLN A 230 20.76 -10.49 -5.09
CA GLN A 230 21.84 -11.21 -5.78
C GLN A 230 23.17 -10.43 -5.81
N SER A 231 23.10 -9.10 -5.73
CA SER A 231 24.28 -8.23 -5.66
C SER A 231 24.92 -8.11 -4.27
N SER A 232 24.28 -8.67 -3.23
CA SER A 232 24.81 -8.60 -1.87
C SER A 232 25.91 -9.63 -1.67
N ASN A 233 27.02 -9.21 -1.04
CA ASN A 233 28.07 -10.14 -0.65
C ASN A 233 27.67 -10.93 0.62
N GLN A 234 28.39 -12.02 0.89
CA GLN A 234 28.14 -12.88 2.05
C GLN A 234 28.20 -12.14 3.39
N ASN A 235 29.06 -11.12 3.50
CA ASN A 235 29.18 -10.34 4.72
C ASN A 235 27.90 -9.52 4.99
N THR A 236 27.36 -8.84 3.98
CA THR A 236 26.10 -8.10 4.08
C THR A 236 24.93 -9.00 4.47
N VAL A 237 24.84 -10.19 3.86
CA VAL A 237 23.80 -11.18 4.19
C VAL A 237 23.94 -11.62 5.65
N THR A 238 25.15 -12.01 6.07
CA THR A 238 25.45 -12.46 7.44
C THR A 238 25.11 -11.40 8.47
N ILE A 239 25.49 -10.13 8.23
CA ILE A 239 25.17 -9.01 9.12
C ILE A 239 23.66 -8.84 9.24
N CYS A 240 22.93 -8.84 8.12
CA CYS A 240 21.48 -8.67 8.12
C CYS A 240 20.76 -9.79 8.89
N LEU A 241 21.13 -11.05 8.65
CA LEU A 241 20.55 -12.19 9.35
C LEU A 241 20.90 -12.19 10.85
N THR A 242 22.11 -11.76 11.21
CA THR A 242 22.51 -11.61 12.61
C THR A 242 21.68 -10.54 13.32
N LEU A 243 21.46 -9.39 12.67
CA LEU A 243 20.59 -8.33 13.21
C LEU A 243 19.14 -8.82 13.35
N ALA A 244 18.63 -9.50 12.33
CA ALA A 244 17.29 -10.09 12.35
C ALA A 244 17.11 -11.06 13.52
N ALA A 245 18.07 -11.97 13.72
CA ALA A 245 18.04 -12.94 14.81
C ALA A 245 18.09 -12.26 16.19
N ARG A 246 18.97 -11.26 16.37
CA ARG A 246 19.07 -10.49 17.61
C ARG A 246 17.81 -9.67 17.90
N ALA A 247 17.20 -9.07 16.88
CA ALA A 247 15.95 -8.35 17.03
C ALA A 247 14.78 -9.30 17.36
N ALA A 248 14.72 -10.47 16.71
CA ALA A 248 13.72 -11.49 17.00
C ALA A 248 13.79 -11.98 18.46
N ALA A 249 14.98 -12.09 19.04
CA ALA A 249 15.15 -12.45 20.45
C ALA A 249 14.48 -11.44 21.42
N ASN A 250 14.30 -10.18 21.00
CA ASN A 250 13.60 -9.15 21.77
C ASN A 250 12.08 -9.15 21.55
N MET A 251 11.55 -10.02 20.69
CA MET A 251 10.12 -10.13 20.36
C MET A 251 9.58 -11.49 20.88
N PRO A 252 9.14 -11.58 22.14
CA PRO A 252 8.89 -12.87 22.80
C PRO A 252 7.75 -13.70 22.19
N ARG A 253 6.84 -13.07 21.45
CA ARG A 253 5.72 -13.75 20.78
C ARG A 253 5.96 -13.99 19.29
N LEU A 254 7.10 -13.56 18.74
CA LEU A 254 7.37 -13.69 17.31
C LEU A 254 7.53 -15.18 16.96
N ARG A 255 6.72 -15.64 16.02
CA ARG A 255 6.74 -17.03 15.53
C ARG A 255 7.24 -17.12 14.10
N ILE A 256 7.01 -16.08 13.31
CA ILE A 256 7.35 -16.05 11.89
C ILE A 256 8.05 -14.73 11.58
N LEU A 257 9.27 -14.84 11.06
CA LEU A 257 9.99 -13.76 10.41
C LEU A 257 10.19 -14.12 8.94
N GLU A 258 9.52 -13.39 8.06
CA GLU A 258 9.63 -13.54 6.61
C GLU A 258 10.45 -12.39 6.04
N MET A 259 11.52 -12.74 5.31
CA MET A 259 12.40 -11.78 4.65
C MET A 259 12.61 -12.21 3.20
N TRP A 260 12.49 -11.27 2.27
CA TRP A 260 12.72 -11.52 0.84
C TRP A 260 13.48 -10.38 0.19
N CYS A 261 14.05 -10.63 -0.99
CA CYS A 261 14.68 -9.59 -1.79
C CYS A 261 13.63 -8.59 -2.31
N SER A 262 13.85 -7.30 -2.08
CA SER A 262 13.03 -6.21 -2.66
C SER A 262 13.17 -6.13 -4.18
#